data_AF-A0A656D4C8-F1
#
_entry.id   AF-A0A656D4C8-F1
#
_cell.length_a   1.000
_cell.length_b   1.000
_cell.length_c   1.000
_cell.angle_alpha   90.00
_cell.angle_beta   90.00
_cell.angle_gamma   90.00
#
_symmetry.space_group_name_H-M   'P 1'
#
loop_
_entity.id
_entity.type
_entity.pdbx_description
1 polymer ?
#
loop_
_entity_poly.entity_id
_entity_poly.type
_entity_poly.pdbx_seq_one_letter_code
_entity_poly.pdbx_strand_id
1 'polypeptide(L)'
;MALKVYNSLTRRKEEFKPEVDGFVRMYVCGPTVYAHSHLGHAKSYVSFDVIVRYLRYLGYKVRYVQNITDVGHLTDNADQGEDKIIAQARKERLEPMELVEIYMRSYFEDMDKLGNLRPDISPRATGHIPEQIELIEILLDKGYAYEVNGSVYFDVLKFPEYGKLSGKKIEDLIAGARFFSSLLTQSASSQFLSARAFALILRRSSIN
;
A
#
# COMPACT_ATOMS: atom_id res chain seq x y z
N MET A 1 -9.44 -27.55 -18.60
CA MET A 1 -8.13 -27.51 -17.92
C MET A 1 -8.23 -26.58 -16.72
N ALA A 2 -7.64 -26.93 -15.57
CA ALA A 2 -7.66 -26.05 -14.39
C ALA A 2 -6.89 -24.75 -14.66
N LEU A 3 -7.38 -23.63 -14.12
CA LEU A 3 -6.71 -22.33 -14.20
C LEU A 3 -5.35 -22.42 -13.51
N LYS A 4 -4.29 -21.91 -14.17
CA LYS A 4 -2.97 -21.79 -13.55
C LYS A 4 -2.53 -20.32 -13.49
N VAL A 5 -2.03 -19.90 -12.34
CA VAL A 5 -1.56 -18.52 -12.08
C VAL A 5 -0.08 -18.56 -11.75
N TYR A 6 0.69 -17.60 -12.26
CA TYR A 6 2.09 -17.45 -11.87
C TYR A 6 2.17 -16.87 -10.46
N ASN A 7 2.72 -17.63 -9.52
CA ASN A 7 2.85 -17.21 -8.13
C ASN A 7 4.24 -16.61 -7.89
N SER A 8 4.30 -15.31 -7.60
CA SER A 8 5.56 -14.61 -7.35
C SER A 8 6.35 -15.19 -6.17
N LEU A 9 5.68 -15.75 -5.16
CA LEU A 9 6.32 -16.35 -3.99
C LEU A 9 7.11 -17.61 -4.37
N THR A 10 6.58 -18.43 -5.27
CA THR A 10 7.18 -19.72 -5.66
C THR A 10 7.86 -19.70 -7.03
N ARG A 11 7.72 -18.59 -7.78
CA ARG A 11 8.28 -18.33 -9.12
C ARG A 11 7.89 -19.38 -10.17
N ARG A 12 6.70 -19.95 -10.07
CA ARG A 12 6.18 -20.94 -11.01
C ARG A 12 4.69 -20.76 -11.23
N LYS A 13 4.18 -21.37 -12.30
CA LYS A 13 2.74 -21.49 -12.54
C LYS A 13 2.17 -22.58 -11.65
N GLU A 14 1.22 -22.24 -10.82
CA GLU A 14 0.54 -23.14 -9.90
C GLU A 14 -0.93 -23.24 -10.27
N GLU A 15 -1.56 -24.37 -9.95
CA GLU A 15 -3.00 -24.49 -10.07
C GLU A 15 -3.68 -23.50 -9.12
N PHE A 16 -4.60 -22.71 -9.67
CA PHE A 16 -5.37 -21.76 -8.89
C PHE A 16 -6.47 -22.52 -8.15
N LYS A 17 -6.36 -22.58 -6.83
CA LYS A 17 -7.37 -23.12 -5.93
C LYS A 17 -7.82 -22.02 -4.97
N PRO A 18 -9.10 -21.62 -4.98
CA PRO A 18 -9.58 -20.63 -4.03
C PRO A 18 -9.56 -21.19 -2.61
N GLU A 19 -9.43 -20.32 -1.61
CA GLU A 19 -9.47 -20.69 -0.20
C GLU A 19 -10.86 -21.22 0.21
N VAL A 20 -11.91 -20.63 -0.36
CA VAL A 20 -13.31 -21.07 -0.21
C VAL A 20 -13.83 -21.45 -1.58
N ASP A 21 -14.39 -22.65 -1.71
CA ASP A 21 -14.82 -23.16 -3.01
C ASP A 21 -15.84 -22.22 -3.69
N GLY A 22 -15.64 -21.98 -4.99
CA GLY A 22 -16.45 -21.03 -5.77
C GLY A 22 -16.30 -19.55 -5.43
N PHE A 23 -15.52 -19.16 -4.41
CA PHE A 23 -15.36 -17.75 -3.99
C PHE A 23 -13.91 -17.28 -4.03
N VAL A 24 -13.67 -16.13 -4.68
CA VAL A 24 -12.33 -15.55 -4.81
C VAL A 24 -12.28 -14.18 -4.14
N ARG A 25 -11.34 -13.99 -3.22
CA ARG A 25 -10.96 -12.67 -2.70
C ARG A 25 -9.73 -12.19 -3.46
N MET A 26 -9.83 -11.02 -4.08
CA MET A 26 -8.72 -10.42 -4.82
C MET A 26 -8.50 -9.00 -4.33
N TYR A 27 -7.28 -8.72 -3.86
CA TYR A 27 -6.83 -7.39 -3.50
C TYR A 27 -5.80 -6.90 -4.52
N VAL A 28 -5.96 -5.67 -5.00
CA VAL A 28 -5.00 -4.98 -5.88
C VAL A 28 -4.68 -3.63 -5.27
N CYS A 29 -3.40 -3.29 -5.12
CA CYS A 29 -3.01 -1.97 -4.65
C CYS A 29 -3.52 -0.89 -5.61
N GLY A 30 -4.28 0.08 -5.10
CA GLY A 30 -4.74 1.22 -5.89
C GLY A 30 -3.79 2.44 -5.79
N PRO A 31 -4.20 3.58 -6.36
CA PRO A 31 -3.33 4.73 -6.55
C PRO A 31 -3.12 5.53 -5.25
N THR A 32 -2.03 6.29 -5.22
CA THR A 32 -1.93 7.47 -4.35
C THR A 32 -2.48 8.68 -5.11
N VAL A 33 -3.57 9.26 -4.61
CA VAL A 33 -4.36 10.26 -5.36
C VAL A 33 -3.83 11.68 -5.18
N TYR A 34 -2.61 11.91 -5.66
CA TYR A 34 -1.97 13.23 -5.68
C TYR A 34 -1.77 13.81 -7.10
N ALA A 35 -2.10 13.03 -8.14
CA ALA A 35 -1.96 13.43 -9.54
C ALA A 35 -2.88 12.57 -10.44
N HIS A 36 -3.07 13.01 -11.69
CA HIS A 36 -3.78 12.25 -12.72
C HIS A 36 -3.11 10.90 -13.02
N SER A 37 -3.90 9.95 -13.54
CA SER A 37 -3.37 8.63 -13.91
C SER A 37 -2.46 8.71 -15.12
N HIS A 38 -1.33 7.97 -15.07
CA HIS A 38 -0.44 7.80 -16.21
C HIS A 38 -0.57 6.39 -16.82
N LEU A 39 0.05 6.14 -17.97
CA LEU A 39 -0.03 4.84 -18.68
C LEU A 39 0.41 3.63 -17.84
N GLY A 40 1.33 3.80 -16.88
CA GLY A 40 1.68 2.73 -15.93
C GLY A 40 0.49 2.24 -15.07
N HIS A 41 -0.40 3.16 -14.67
CA HIS A 41 -1.64 2.82 -13.97
C HIS A 41 -2.59 2.09 -14.94
N ALA A 42 -2.80 2.64 -16.13
CA ALA A 42 -3.67 2.04 -17.14
C ALA A 42 -3.25 0.58 -17.46
N LYS A 43 -1.96 0.34 -17.74
CA LYS A 43 -1.42 -1.01 -17.98
C LYS A 43 -1.75 -1.96 -16.83
N SER A 44 -1.51 -1.53 -15.61
CA SER A 44 -1.70 -2.37 -14.42
C SER A 44 -3.17 -2.69 -14.20
N TYR A 45 -4.04 -1.68 -14.19
CA TYR A 45 -5.44 -1.86 -13.87
C TYR A 45 -6.23 -2.55 -14.98
N VAL A 46 -5.89 -2.34 -16.26
CA VAL A 46 -6.44 -3.14 -17.36
C VAL A 46 -6.03 -4.60 -17.23
N SER A 47 -4.78 -4.89 -16.83
CA SER A 47 -4.33 -6.28 -16.63
C SER A 47 -5.13 -6.99 -15.53
N PHE A 48 -5.38 -6.30 -14.41
CA PHE A 48 -6.20 -6.86 -13.33
C PHE A 48 -7.68 -6.92 -13.67
N ASP A 49 -8.21 -5.99 -14.47
CA ASP A 49 -9.58 -6.05 -14.99
C ASP A 49 -9.81 -7.33 -15.81
N VAL A 50 -8.87 -7.68 -16.70
CA VAL A 50 -8.91 -8.94 -17.45
C VAL A 50 -8.94 -10.15 -16.51
N ILE A 51 -8.16 -10.14 -15.43
CA ILE A 51 -8.15 -11.21 -14.42
C ILE A 51 -9.51 -11.32 -13.72
N VAL A 52 -10.10 -10.20 -13.27
CA VAL A 52 -11.44 -10.18 -12.63
C VAL A 52 -12.50 -10.74 -13.56
N ARG A 53 -12.53 -10.23 -14.80
CA ARG A 53 -13.48 -10.67 -15.82
C ARG A 53 -13.34 -12.15 -16.10
N TYR A 54 -12.11 -12.64 -16.22
CA TYR A 54 -11.85 -14.04 -16.50
C TYR A 54 -12.25 -14.96 -15.33
N LEU A 55 -11.97 -14.57 -14.08
CA LEU A 55 -12.41 -15.32 -12.91
C LEU A 55 -13.94 -15.36 -12.81
N ARG A 56 -14.63 -14.23 -13.05
CA ARG A 56 -16.10 -14.17 -13.10
C ARG A 56 -16.66 -15.02 -14.24
N TYR A 57 -16.02 -15.02 -15.41
CA TYR A 57 -16.38 -15.86 -16.56
C TYR A 57 -16.27 -17.36 -16.24
N LEU A 58 -15.27 -17.78 -15.46
CA LEU A 58 -15.12 -19.16 -14.98
C LEU A 58 -16.17 -19.57 -13.92
N GLY A 59 -17.10 -18.67 -13.55
CA GLY A 59 -18.18 -18.94 -12.60
C GLY A 59 -17.84 -18.61 -11.15
N TYR A 60 -16.65 -18.05 -10.86
CA TYR A 60 -16.32 -17.64 -9.50
C TYR A 60 -17.11 -16.41 -9.06
N LYS A 61 -17.54 -16.43 -7.80
CA LYS A 61 -17.97 -15.22 -7.09
C LYS A 61 -16.73 -14.46 -6.63
N VAL A 62 -16.38 -13.40 -7.34
CA VAL A 62 -15.18 -12.60 -7.05
C VAL A 62 -15.54 -11.39 -6.20
N ARG A 63 -14.89 -11.25 -5.03
CA ARG A 63 -14.81 -10.01 -4.26
C ARG A 63 -13.49 -9.31 -4.62
N TYR A 64 -13.59 -8.27 -5.43
CA TYR A 64 -12.49 -7.43 -5.85
C TYR A 64 -12.38 -6.17 -4.97
N VAL A 65 -11.26 -6.03 -4.26
CA VAL A 65 -10.94 -4.88 -3.41
C VAL A 65 -9.73 -4.14 -3.98
N GLN A 66 -9.82 -2.82 -4.05
CA GLN A 66 -8.72 -1.96 -4.44
C GLN A 66 -8.73 -0.67 -3.62
N ASN A 67 -7.70 -0.46 -2.80
CA ASN A 67 -7.65 0.69 -1.91
C ASN A 67 -7.43 2.02 -2.65
N ILE A 68 -7.79 3.13 -2.04
CA ILE A 68 -7.34 4.48 -2.42
C ILE A 68 -6.39 4.96 -1.33
N THR A 69 -5.18 5.35 -1.73
CA THR A 69 -4.19 5.90 -0.81
C THR A 69 -4.32 7.42 -0.80
N ASP A 70 -5.05 7.93 0.18
CA ASP A 70 -5.43 9.34 0.34
C ASP A 70 -4.63 10.07 1.43
N VAL A 71 -3.57 9.43 1.91
CA VAL A 71 -2.48 10.03 2.69
C VAL A 71 -1.17 9.72 1.96
N GLY A 72 -0.27 10.69 1.87
CA GLY A 72 0.98 10.50 1.14
C GLY A 72 1.97 9.66 1.95
N HIS A 73 2.99 9.17 1.25
CA HIS A 73 4.19 8.65 1.88
C HIS A 73 5.25 9.76 1.84
N LEU A 74 6.10 9.85 2.88
CA LEU A 74 7.22 10.80 2.92
C LEU A 74 8.19 10.49 1.78
N THR A 75 8.58 11.50 1.00
CA THR A 75 9.58 11.34 -0.07
C THR A 75 11.00 11.47 0.50
N ASP A 76 11.79 10.39 0.45
CA ASP A 76 13.18 10.32 0.95
C ASP A 76 13.34 10.58 2.46
N ASN A 77 14.53 10.22 2.98
CA ASN A 77 15.00 10.23 4.39
C ASN A 77 13.90 10.48 5.43
N ALA A 78 13.61 9.45 6.25
CA ALA A 78 12.53 9.38 7.23
C ALA A 78 12.30 10.65 8.09
N ASP A 79 13.28 11.54 8.18
CA ASP A 79 13.23 12.81 8.89
C ASP A 79 12.86 14.06 8.09
N GLN A 80 13.01 14.10 6.76
CA GLN A 80 12.91 15.33 5.95
C GLN A 80 11.98 15.26 4.73
N GLY A 81 11.41 14.09 4.43
CA GLY A 81 10.51 13.95 3.28
C GLY A 81 9.20 14.69 3.45
N GLU A 82 8.72 15.33 2.38
CA GLU A 82 7.39 15.94 2.35
C GLU A 82 6.35 14.91 1.89
N ASP A 83 5.17 14.92 2.50
CA ASP A 83 4.03 14.13 2.05
C ASP A 83 3.62 14.59 0.64
N LYS A 84 3.56 13.66 -0.32
CA LYS A 84 3.24 13.99 -1.73
C LYS A 84 1.91 14.72 -1.92
N ILE A 85 0.90 14.40 -1.11
CA ILE A 85 -0.41 15.05 -1.15
C ILE A 85 -0.29 16.47 -0.58
N ILE A 86 0.40 16.66 0.54
CA ILE A 86 0.63 18.00 1.13
C ILE A 86 1.45 18.87 0.18
N ALA A 87 2.51 18.33 -0.40
CA ALA A 87 3.36 19.03 -1.36
C ALA A 87 2.56 19.51 -2.58
N GLN A 88 1.74 18.62 -3.15
CA GLN A 88 0.91 18.97 -4.29
C GLN A 88 -0.20 19.96 -3.91
N ALA A 89 -0.83 19.78 -2.75
CA ALA A 89 -1.90 20.67 -2.29
C ALA A 89 -1.40 22.10 -2.12
N ARG A 90 -0.19 22.29 -1.57
CA ARG A 90 0.46 23.60 -1.51
C ARG A 90 0.74 24.17 -2.90
N LYS A 91 1.21 23.34 -3.82
CA LYS A 91 1.53 23.78 -5.20
C LYS A 91 0.28 24.25 -5.94
N GLU A 92 -0.84 23.56 -5.77
CA GLU A 92 -2.12 23.88 -6.42
C GLU A 92 -2.98 24.87 -5.63
N ARG A 93 -2.56 25.23 -4.41
CA ARG A 93 -3.29 26.09 -3.47
C ARG A 93 -4.68 25.54 -3.15
N LEU A 94 -4.74 24.24 -2.91
CA LEU A 94 -5.94 23.49 -2.53
C LEU A 94 -5.78 22.95 -1.11
N GLU A 95 -6.91 22.64 -0.48
CA GLU A 95 -6.88 21.83 0.75
C GLU A 95 -6.49 20.38 0.41
N PRO A 96 -5.71 19.66 1.25
CA PRO A 96 -5.28 18.30 0.95
C PRO A 96 -6.43 17.35 0.59
N MET A 97 -7.56 17.44 1.31
CA MET A 97 -8.72 16.59 1.03
C MET A 97 -9.46 17.02 -0.23
N GLU A 98 -9.44 18.30 -0.61
CA GLU A 98 -9.98 18.77 -1.88
C GLU A 98 -9.16 18.19 -3.05
N LEU A 99 -7.84 18.23 -2.94
CA LEU A 99 -6.92 17.67 -3.93
C LEU A 99 -7.14 16.16 -4.11
N VAL A 100 -7.25 15.44 -3.01
CA VAL A 100 -7.53 14.01 -2.99
C VAL A 100 -8.84 13.68 -3.70
N GLU A 101 -9.91 14.45 -3.46
CA GLU A 101 -11.20 14.26 -4.13
C GLU A 101 -11.10 14.47 -5.65
N ILE A 102 -10.40 15.51 -6.08
CA ILE A 102 -10.18 15.82 -7.50
C ILE A 102 -9.47 14.64 -8.20
N TYR A 103 -8.34 14.19 -7.64
CA TYR A 103 -7.54 13.15 -8.27
C TYR A 103 -8.15 11.76 -8.13
N MET A 104 -8.90 11.48 -7.05
CA MET A 104 -9.68 10.25 -6.91
C MET A 104 -10.78 10.17 -7.98
N ARG A 105 -11.53 11.25 -8.20
CA ARG A 105 -12.57 11.30 -9.26
C ARG A 105 -11.94 11.14 -10.64
N SER A 106 -10.86 11.87 -10.91
CA SER A 106 -10.13 11.74 -12.18
C SER A 106 -9.62 10.32 -12.43
N TYR A 107 -9.03 9.67 -11.41
CA TYR A 107 -8.61 8.26 -11.51
C TYR A 107 -9.77 7.37 -11.98
N PHE A 108 -10.92 7.52 -11.32
CA PHE A 108 -12.08 6.71 -11.58
C PHE A 108 -12.72 6.98 -12.95
N GLU A 109 -12.76 8.24 -13.39
CA GLU A 109 -13.17 8.59 -14.75
C GLU A 109 -12.24 7.98 -15.82
N ASP A 110 -10.92 8.00 -15.59
CA ASP A 110 -9.96 7.37 -16.50
C ASP A 110 -10.17 5.86 -16.58
N MET A 111 -10.38 5.20 -15.44
CA MET A 111 -10.64 3.75 -15.42
C MET A 111 -11.96 3.40 -16.11
N ASP A 112 -13.00 4.22 -15.98
CA ASP A 112 -14.28 4.03 -16.69
C ASP A 112 -14.10 4.18 -18.21
N LYS A 113 -13.36 5.20 -18.65
CA LYS A 113 -13.07 5.43 -20.07
C LYS A 113 -12.26 4.28 -20.68
N LEU A 114 -11.42 3.62 -19.89
CA LEU A 114 -10.70 2.40 -20.29
C LEU A 114 -11.58 1.13 -20.26
N GLY A 115 -12.81 1.22 -19.76
CA GLY A 115 -13.74 0.10 -19.64
C GLY A 115 -13.43 -0.86 -18.50
N ASN A 116 -12.61 -0.45 -17.52
CA ASN A 116 -12.31 -1.27 -16.35
C ASN A 116 -13.56 -1.41 -15.47
N LEU A 117 -13.78 -2.60 -14.92
CA LEU A 117 -14.77 -2.82 -13.88
C LEU A 117 -14.35 -2.06 -12.61
N ARG A 118 -15.32 -1.38 -11.98
CA ARG A 118 -15.11 -0.81 -10.65
C ARG A 118 -14.84 -1.93 -9.63
N PRO A 119 -13.92 -1.70 -8.68
CA PRO A 119 -13.77 -2.58 -7.52
C PRO A 119 -15.09 -2.71 -6.76
N ASP A 120 -15.36 -3.87 -6.18
CA ASP A 120 -16.54 -4.07 -5.35
C ASP A 120 -16.45 -3.27 -4.04
N ILE A 121 -15.22 -3.02 -3.57
CA ILE A 121 -14.92 -2.13 -2.45
C ILE A 121 -13.65 -1.33 -2.76
N SER A 122 -13.71 -0.01 -2.55
CA SER A 122 -12.56 0.88 -2.60
C SER A 122 -12.29 1.57 -1.25
N PRO A 123 -11.63 0.88 -0.30
CA PRO A 123 -11.36 1.44 1.01
C PRO A 123 -10.33 2.58 0.92
N ARG A 124 -10.55 3.65 1.67
CA ARG A 124 -9.58 4.75 1.81
C ARG A 124 -8.64 4.47 2.99
N ALA A 125 -7.38 4.85 2.88
CA ALA A 125 -6.43 4.68 3.98
C ALA A 125 -6.87 5.44 5.23
N THR A 126 -7.39 6.67 5.06
CA THR A 126 -7.97 7.46 6.17
C THR A 126 -9.21 6.85 6.81
N GLY A 127 -9.93 5.98 6.09
CA GLY A 127 -11.13 5.31 6.59
C GLY A 127 -10.84 4.12 7.52
N HIS A 128 -9.58 3.66 7.58
CA HIS A 128 -9.18 2.47 8.34
C HIS A 128 -8.06 2.76 9.35
N ILE A 129 -8.00 4.00 9.84
CA ILE A 129 -7.01 4.42 10.83
C ILE A 129 -7.15 3.62 12.14
N PRO A 130 -8.37 3.39 12.68
CA PRO A 130 -8.51 2.58 13.89
C PRO A 130 -7.92 1.18 13.75
N GLU A 131 -8.18 0.48 12.64
CA GLU A 131 -7.68 -0.87 12.39
C GLU A 131 -6.15 -0.89 12.15
N GLN A 132 -5.60 0.17 11.58
CA GLN A 132 -4.14 0.33 11.46
C GLN A 132 -3.49 0.50 12.83
N ILE A 133 -4.09 1.29 13.74
CA ILE A 133 -3.62 1.46 15.12
C ILE A 133 -3.69 0.13 15.87
N GLU A 134 -4.82 -0.57 15.79
CA GLU A 134 -4.98 -1.89 16.43
C GLU A 134 -3.92 -2.88 15.96
N LEU A 135 -3.63 -2.94 14.66
CA LEU A 135 -2.56 -3.79 14.13
C LEU A 135 -1.19 -3.39 14.67
N ILE A 136 -0.90 -2.10 14.78
CA ILE A 136 0.37 -1.60 15.34
C ILE A 136 0.51 -2.02 16.81
N GLU A 137 -0.55 -1.89 17.60
CA GLU A 137 -0.57 -2.32 19.01
C GLU A 137 -0.31 -3.82 19.12
N ILE A 138 -0.97 -4.64 18.30
CA ILE A 138 -0.71 -6.09 18.23
C ILE A 138 0.76 -6.40 17.89
N LEU A 139 1.37 -5.65 16.97
CA LEU A 139 2.76 -5.84 16.58
C LEU A 139 3.73 -5.44 17.71
N LEU A 140 3.43 -4.36 18.45
CA LEU A 140 4.18 -3.95 19.64
C LEU A 140 4.10 -5.01 20.73
N ASP A 141 2.89 -5.48 21.05
CA ASP A 141 2.64 -6.50 22.08
C ASP A 141 3.35 -7.82 21.78
N LYS A 142 3.38 -8.22 20.51
CA LYS A 142 4.09 -9.42 20.06
C LYS A 142 5.61 -9.21 19.91
N GLY A 143 6.10 -7.99 20.14
CA GLY A 143 7.50 -7.63 20.04
C GLY A 143 8.04 -7.55 18.60
N TYR A 144 7.17 -7.55 17.57
CA TYR A 144 7.53 -7.37 16.16
C TYR A 144 7.65 -5.89 15.75
N ALA A 145 7.26 -4.97 16.61
CA ALA A 145 7.46 -3.54 16.41
C ALA A 145 8.16 -2.91 17.62
N TYR A 146 8.72 -1.71 17.41
CA TYR A 146 9.35 -0.92 18.47
C TYR A 146 9.17 0.57 18.19
N GLU A 147 9.16 1.37 19.25
CA GLU A 147 9.03 2.82 19.16
C GLU A 147 10.41 3.50 19.23
N VAL A 148 10.64 4.50 18.37
CA VAL A 148 11.76 5.43 18.44
C VAL A 148 11.24 6.83 18.16
N ASN A 149 11.48 7.78 19.08
CA ASN A 149 11.13 9.20 18.92
C ASN A 149 9.65 9.44 18.54
N GLY A 150 8.71 8.71 19.15
CA GLY A 150 7.28 8.83 18.85
C GLY A 150 6.84 8.23 17.51
N SER A 151 7.72 7.48 16.83
CA SER A 151 7.41 6.73 15.62
C SER A 151 7.56 5.23 15.87
N VAL A 152 6.64 4.43 15.35
CA VAL A 152 6.67 2.97 15.48
C VAL A 152 7.22 2.34 14.21
N TYR A 153 8.16 1.41 14.37
CA TYR A 153 8.85 0.71 13.30
C TYR A 153 8.64 -0.80 13.42
N PHE A 154 8.56 -1.49 12.29
CA PHE A 154 8.52 -2.95 12.25
C PHE A 154 9.95 -3.53 12.27
N ASP A 155 10.21 -4.46 13.18
CA ASP A 155 11.48 -5.14 13.32
C ASP A 155 11.59 -6.32 12.35
N VAL A 156 12.19 -6.05 11.19
CA VAL A 156 12.39 -7.04 10.13
C VAL A 156 13.28 -8.21 10.56
N LEU A 157 14.17 -8.02 11.55
CA LEU A 157 15.05 -9.08 12.04
C LEU A 157 14.29 -10.11 12.86
N LYS A 158 13.19 -9.71 13.49
CA LYS A 158 12.32 -10.61 14.26
C LYS A 158 11.37 -11.40 13.39
N PHE A 159 11.30 -11.15 12.08
CA PHE A 159 10.47 -11.88 11.13
C PHE A 159 11.34 -12.71 10.16
N PRO A 160 11.66 -13.99 10.47
CA PRO A 160 12.62 -14.78 9.69
C PRO A 160 12.25 -14.99 8.23
N GLU A 161 10.95 -14.90 7.92
CA GLU A 161 10.42 -15.04 6.56
C GLU A 161 10.49 -13.75 5.74
N TYR A 162 11.03 -12.66 6.29
CA TYR A 162 11.15 -11.40 5.60
C TYR A 162 11.96 -11.52 4.31
N GLY A 163 11.49 -10.87 3.24
CA GLY A 163 12.13 -10.95 1.92
C GLY A 163 11.74 -12.18 1.08
N LYS A 164 10.99 -13.16 1.62
CA LYS A 164 10.59 -14.36 0.85
C LYS A 164 9.88 -14.06 -0.48
N LEU A 165 9.08 -13.01 -0.54
CA LEU A 165 8.33 -12.62 -1.75
C LEU A 165 9.24 -12.02 -2.83
N SER A 166 10.21 -11.18 -2.45
CA SER A 166 11.14 -10.55 -3.39
C SER A 166 12.33 -11.46 -3.73
N GLY A 167 12.62 -12.43 -2.86
CA GLY A 167 13.84 -13.24 -2.88
C GLY A 167 15.09 -12.51 -2.41
N LYS A 168 14.96 -11.31 -1.84
CA LYS A 168 16.09 -10.57 -1.28
C LYS A 168 16.37 -11.08 0.13
N LYS A 169 17.65 -11.30 0.45
CA LYS A 169 18.07 -11.58 1.83
C LYS A 169 18.18 -10.28 2.63
N ILE A 170 18.04 -10.37 3.94
CA ILE A 170 18.14 -9.20 4.83
C ILE A 170 19.53 -8.55 4.71
N GLU A 171 20.58 -9.36 4.59
CA GLU A 171 21.96 -8.89 4.46
C GLU A 171 22.14 -8.04 3.19
N ASP A 172 21.51 -8.45 2.07
CA ASP A 172 21.55 -7.71 0.80
C ASP A 172 20.78 -6.40 0.89
N LEU A 173 19.72 -6.34 1.71
CA LEU A 173 18.96 -5.12 1.95
C LEU A 173 19.74 -4.12 2.81
N ILE A 174 20.52 -4.60 3.78
CA ILE A 174 21.41 -3.76 4.60
C ILE A 174 22.58 -3.25 3.75
N ALA A 175 23.17 -4.09 2.90
CA ALA A 175 24.27 -3.69 2.00
C ALA A 175 23.81 -2.74 0.87
N GLY A 176 22.57 -2.89 0.40
CA GLY A 176 21.95 -2.00 -0.59
C GLY A 176 21.38 -0.70 -0.01
N ALA A 177 21.16 -0.64 1.31
CA ALA A 177 20.94 0.61 2.01
C ALA A 177 22.26 1.38 1.99
N ARG A 178 22.38 2.37 1.10
CA ARG A 178 23.59 3.21 0.93
C ARG A 178 24.18 3.53 2.31
N PHE A 179 25.46 3.22 2.50
CA PHE A 179 26.24 3.42 3.73
C PHE A 179 25.80 4.64 4.54
N PHE A 180 25.03 4.43 5.61
CA PHE A 180 24.79 5.40 6.66
C PHE A 180 25.46 4.89 7.94
N SER A 181 26.67 5.41 8.17
CA SER A 181 27.47 5.17 9.37
C SER A 181 26.74 5.69 10.62
N SER A 182 26.68 4.83 11.65
CA SER A 182 26.29 5.07 13.06
C SER A 182 24.83 4.85 13.54
N LEU A 183 23.88 4.42 12.69
CA LEU A 183 22.51 4.10 13.14
C LEU A 183 22.00 2.78 12.52
N LEU A 184 22.63 1.67 12.93
CA LEU A 184 22.31 0.31 12.44
C LEU A 184 20.90 -0.19 12.80
N THR A 185 20.12 0.55 13.61
CA THR A 185 18.71 0.29 13.92
C THR A 185 17.73 1.21 13.18
N GLN A 186 18.20 2.21 12.42
CA GLN A 186 17.33 3.13 11.68
C GLN A 186 17.38 2.96 10.16
N SER A 187 18.33 2.21 9.58
CA SER A 187 18.50 2.15 8.12
C SER A 187 17.75 1.01 7.41
N ALA A 188 17.16 0.07 8.16
CA ALA A 188 16.17 -0.87 7.61
C ALA A 188 14.79 -0.22 7.38
N SER A 189 14.69 1.10 7.51
CA SER A 189 13.47 1.92 7.46
C SER A 189 12.91 2.18 6.06
N SER A 190 13.30 1.41 5.05
CA SER A 190 12.64 1.49 3.72
C SER A 190 11.25 0.82 3.68
N GLN A 191 10.72 0.37 4.82
CA GLN A 191 9.35 -0.08 4.95
C GLN A 191 8.61 0.73 6.00
N PHE A 192 7.97 1.78 5.49
CA PHE A 192 7.05 2.63 6.22
C PHE A 192 5.80 1.82 6.64
N LEU A 193 5.66 1.53 7.92
CA LEU A 193 4.40 1.87 8.58
C LEU A 193 4.56 3.34 8.96
N SER A 194 4.15 4.29 8.11
CA SER A 194 4.29 5.71 8.45
C SER A 194 3.28 6.10 9.54
N ALA A 195 3.55 5.71 10.79
CA ALA A 195 2.99 6.32 11.99
C ALA A 195 3.23 7.85 12.05
N ARG A 196 4.18 8.36 11.25
CA ARG A 196 4.52 9.79 11.17
C ARG A 196 3.44 10.66 10.51
N ALA A 197 2.66 10.13 9.57
CA ALA A 197 1.48 10.83 9.05
C ALA A 197 0.42 11.00 10.17
N PHE A 198 0.39 10.08 11.14
CA PHE A 198 -0.57 10.06 12.24
C PHE A 198 -0.19 10.98 13.41
N ALA A 199 1.10 11.08 13.74
CA ALA A 199 1.58 11.96 14.81
C ALA A 199 1.31 13.46 14.54
N LEU A 200 1.25 13.87 13.26
CA LEU A 200 0.98 15.27 12.90
C LEU A 200 -0.51 15.64 13.03
N ILE A 201 -1.42 14.67 12.83
CA ILE A 201 -2.87 14.87 12.97
C ILE A 201 -3.26 14.94 14.46
N LEU A 202 -2.61 14.14 15.31
CA LEU A 202 -2.85 14.16 16.76
C LEU A 202 -2.21 15.38 17.45
N ARG A 203 -1.08 15.91 16.96
CA ARG A 203 -0.49 17.15 17.52
C ARG A 203 -1.28 18.42 17.20
N ARG A 204 -2.10 18.45 16.15
CA ARG A 204 -2.96 19.60 15.82
C ARG A 204 -4.30 19.61 16.55
N SER A 205 -4.71 18.48 17.14
CA SER A 205 -5.96 18.36 17.90
C SER A 205 -5.78 18.64 19.41
N SER A 206 -4.55 18.94 19.85
CA SER A 206 -4.20 19.26 21.24
C SER A 206 -3.74 20.71 21.45
N ILE A 207 -4.16 21.65 20.59
CA ILE A 207 -4.02 23.10 20.85
C ILE A 207 -5.39 23.65 21.22
N ASN A 208 -5.70 23.58 22.51
CA ASN A 208 -6.39 24.65 23.24
C ASN A 208 -5.32 25.40 24.03
#